data_AF-T0MQK3-F1
#
_entry.id   AF-T0MQK3-F1
#
_cell.length_a   1.000
_cell.length_b   1.000
_cell.length_c   1.000
_cell.angle_alpha   90.00
_cell.angle_beta   90.00
_cell.angle_gamma   90.00
#
_symmetry.space_group_name_H-M   'P 1'
#
loop_
_entity.id
_entity.type
_entity.pdbx_description
1 polymer ?
#
loop_
_entity_poly.entity_id
_entity_poly.type
_entity_poly.pdbx_seq_one_letter_code
_entity_poly.pdbx_strand_id
1 'polypeptide(L)'
;MKKIIIFIILAVILLILLYIFLSKPANSLSDSQFVEIYVSLSILSQQYAGNPETFNQEKEKLFKQYKVTEKEFQRFHRKYQDQPEKWVDIWKKINRKLEEKLKEVQKPTP
;
A
#
# COMPACT_ATOMS: atom_id res chain seq x y z
N MET A 1 -39.05 4.56 -32.47
CA MET A 1 -38.80 3.62 -31.36
C MET A 1 -37.46 2.88 -31.48
N LYS A 2 -37.20 2.08 -32.54
CA LYS A 2 -35.93 1.34 -32.70
C LYS A 2 -34.66 2.22 -32.62
N LYS A 3 -34.68 3.41 -33.23
CA LYS A 3 -33.56 4.37 -33.18
C LYS A 3 -33.27 4.93 -31.78
N ILE A 4 -34.31 5.09 -30.95
CA ILE A 4 -34.20 5.59 -29.57
C ILE A 4 -33.58 4.52 -28.67
N ILE A 5 -33.99 3.26 -28.87
CA ILE A 5 -33.42 2.10 -28.13
C ILE A 5 -31.93 1.96 -28.42
N ILE A 6 -31.51 2.09 -29.69
CA ILE A 6 -30.10 2.04 -30.08
C ILE A 6 -29.29 3.15 -29.39
N PHE A 7 -29.85 4.37 -29.30
CA PHE A 7 -29.19 5.50 -28.66
C PHE A 7 -29.00 5.28 -27.15
N ILE A 8 -30.00 4.70 -26.48
CA ILE A 8 -29.92 4.35 -25.05
C ILE A 8 -28.83 3.30 -24.81
N ILE A 9 -28.77 2.26 -25.65
CA ILE A 9 -27.75 1.21 -25.53
C ILE A 9 -26.34 1.80 -25.70
N LEU A 10 -26.13 2.68 -26.68
CA LEU A 10 -24.86 3.38 -26.88
C LEU A 10 -24.46 4.24 -25.67
N ALA A 11 -25.41 4.96 -25.09
CA ALA A 11 -25.17 5.77 -23.89
C ALA A 11 -24.77 4.92 -22.69
N VAL A 12 -25.42 3.76 -22.48
CA VAL A 12 -25.07 2.83 -21.40
C VAL A 12 -23.68 2.23 -21.62
N ILE A 13 -23.33 1.82 -22.85
CA ILE A 13 -21.99 1.33 -23.18
C ILE A 13 -20.93 2.40 -22.91
N LEU A 14 -21.20 3.66 -23.30
CA LEU A 14 -20.30 4.78 -23.05
C LEU A 14 -20.08 5.00 -21.55
N LEU A 15 -21.13 4.93 -20.73
CA LEU A 15 -21.02 5.04 -19.27
C LEU A 15 -20.21 3.89 -18.65
N ILE A 16 -20.37 2.67 -19.15
CA ILE A 16 -19.58 1.51 -18.70
C ILE A 16 -18.10 1.70 -19.06
N LEU A 17 -17.80 2.14 -20.28
CA LEU A 17 -16.42 2.42 -20.71
C LEU A 17 -15.81 3.56 -19.89
N LEU A 18 -16.58 4.61 -19.60
CA LEU A 18 -16.16 5.71 -18.74
C LEU A 18 -15.86 5.20 -17.31
N TYR A 19 -16.71 4.35 -16.75
CA TYR A 19 -16.48 3.73 -15.44
C TYR A 19 -15.20 2.89 -15.40
N ILE A 20 -14.94 2.09 -16.44
CA ILE A 20 -13.70 1.30 -16.55
C ILE A 20 -12.47 2.21 -16.66
N PHE A 21 -12.56 3.29 -17.44
CA PHE A 21 -11.44 4.22 -17.66
C PHE A 21 -11.13 5.07 -16.42
N LEU A 22 -12.16 5.47 -15.66
CA LEU A 22 -11.99 6.14 -14.35
C LEU A 22 -11.57 5.18 -13.25
N SER A 23 -11.89 3.88 -13.38
CA SER A 23 -11.33 2.82 -12.56
C SER A 23 -9.88 2.55 -12.95
N LYS A 24 -9.02 3.58 -12.89
CA LYS A 24 -7.57 3.35 -12.81
C LYS A 24 -7.34 2.38 -11.65
N PRO A 25 -6.48 1.35 -11.82
CA PRO A 25 -5.98 0.62 -10.66
C PRO A 25 -5.39 1.68 -9.73
N ALA A 26 -6.00 1.83 -8.55
CA ALA A 26 -5.48 2.69 -7.50
C ALA A 26 -3.99 2.38 -7.37
N ASN A 27 -3.19 3.45 -7.44
CA ASN A 27 -1.73 3.47 -7.54
C ASN A 27 -1.11 2.14 -7.11
N SER A 28 -0.51 1.41 -8.06
CA SER A 28 0.28 0.24 -7.71
C SER A 28 1.34 0.68 -6.71
N LEU A 29 1.20 0.25 -5.46
CA LEU A 29 2.16 0.49 -4.38
C LEU A 29 3.57 0.24 -4.92
N SER A 30 4.47 1.23 -4.88
CA SER A 30 5.84 0.96 -5.33
C SER A 30 6.58 0.09 -4.31
N ASP A 31 7.63 -0.60 -4.73
CA ASP A 31 8.48 -1.37 -3.81
C ASP A 31 9.07 -0.49 -2.70
N SER A 32 9.43 0.75 -3.01
CA SER A 32 9.94 1.70 -2.03
C SER A 32 8.89 2.08 -0.99
N GLN A 33 7.64 2.31 -1.41
CA GLN A 33 6.52 2.60 -0.52
C GLN A 33 6.17 1.37 0.33
N PHE A 34 6.16 0.18 -0.26
CA PHE A 34 5.95 -1.06 0.48
C PHE A 34 6.99 -1.24 1.59
N VAL A 35 8.27 -1.07 1.28
CA VAL A 35 9.37 -1.16 2.27
C VAL A 35 9.19 -0.14 3.39
N GLU A 36 8.82 1.11 3.07
CA GLU A 36 8.58 2.14 4.08
C GLU A 36 7.42 1.82 5.01
N ILE A 37 6.29 1.42 4.43
CA ILE A 37 5.11 1.04 5.20
C ILE A 37 5.41 -0.18 6.07
N TYR A 38 6.11 -1.19 5.53
CA TYR A 38 6.46 -2.41 6.27
C TYR A 38 7.35 -2.12 7.48
N VAL A 39 8.41 -1.32 7.30
CA VAL A 39 9.30 -0.92 8.41
C VAL A 39 8.51 -0.11 9.44
N SER A 40 7.68 0.84 9.00
CA SER A 40 6.89 1.69 9.90
C SER A 40 5.89 0.86 10.70
N LEU A 41 5.20 -0.10 10.06
CA LEU A 41 4.32 -1.04 10.75
C LEU A 41 5.06 -1.91 11.76
N SER A 42 6.28 -2.35 11.43
CA SER A 42 7.11 -3.15 12.34
C SER A 42 7.46 -2.34 13.59
N ILE A 43 7.85 -1.07 13.43
CA ILE A 43 8.12 -0.15 14.54
C ILE A 43 6.85 0.10 15.37
N LEU A 44 5.71 0.41 14.73
CA LEU A 44 4.43 0.61 15.40
C LEU A 44 4.00 -0.65 16.19
N SER A 45 4.23 -1.84 15.63
CA SER A 45 3.88 -3.10 16.28
C SER A 45 4.69 -3.33 17.55
N GLN A 46 5.96 -2.92 17.56
CA GLN A 46 6.80 -3.00 18.76
C GLN A 46 6.42 -1.92 19.77
N GLN A 47 6.23 -0.68 19.32
CA GLN A 47 5.89 0.46 20.16
C GLN A 47 4.54 0.28 20.87
N TYR A 48 3.57 -0.32 20.19
CA TYR A 48 2.20 -0.51 20.69
C TYR A 48 1.84 -1.98 20.95
N ALA A 49 2.85 -2.85 21.20
CA ALA A 49 2.64 -4.28 21.42
C ALA A 49 1.63 -4.58 22.56
N GLY A 50 1.57 -3.71 23.57
CA GLY A 50 0.62 -3.81 24.69
C GLY A 50 -0.69 -3.03 24.50
N ASN A 51 -0.87 -2.30 23.39
CA ASN A 51 -2.06 -1.50 23.13
C ASN A 51 -2.54 -1.68 21.67
N PRO A 52 -3.34 -2.74 21.41
CA PRO A 52 -3.84 -3.03 20.07
C PRO A 52 -4.74 -1.95 19.48
N GLU A 53 -5.45 -1.18 20.31
CA GLU A 53 -6.34 -0.11 19.86
C GLU A 53 -5.53 1.04 19.26
N THR A 54 -4.52 1.51 19.98
CA THR A 54 -3.60 2.56 19.50
C THR A 54 -2.83 2.08 18.27
N PHE A 55 -2.39 0.81 18.25
CA PHE A 55 -1.77 0.23 17.05
C PHE A 55 -2.68 0.35 15.81
N ASN A 56 -3.95 -0.01 15.93
CA ASN A 56 -4.89 0.06 14.81
C ASN A 56 -5.14 1.49 14.34
N GLN A 57 -5.24 2.45 15.27
CA GLN A 57 -5.39 3.86 14.93
C GLN A 57 -4.17 4.40 14.18
N GLU A 58 -2.96 4.11 14.66
CA GLU A 58 -1.72 4.55 14.01
C GLU A 58 -1.49 3.83 12.67
N LYS A 59 -1.85 2.54 12.58
CA LYS A 59 -1.87 1.80 11.31
C LYS A 59 -2.76 2.48 10.27
N GLU A 60 -3.97 2.88 10.66
CA GLU A 60 -4.89 3.55 9.74
C GLU A 60 -4.37 4.91 9.28
N LYS A 61 -3.76 5.70 10.20
CA LYS A 61 -3.10 6.96 9.85
C LYS A 61 -1.95 6.76 8.86
N LEU A 62 -1.11 5.75 9.09
CA LEU A 62 -0.01 5.39 8.20
C LEU A 62 -0.51 5.08 6.79
N PHE A 63 -1.53 4.23 6.68
CA PHE A 63 -2.14 3.89 5.39
C PHE A 63 -2.74 5.11 4.67
N LYS A 64 -3.40 6.02 5.42
CA LYS A 64 -3.89 7.29 4.86
C LYS A 64 -2.76 8.19 4.35
N GLN A 65 -1.66 8.31 5.09
CA GLN A 65 -0.49 9.12 4.69
C GLN A 65 0.10 8.65 3.37
N TYR A 66 0.21 7.33 3.20
CA TYR A 66 0.73 6.73 1.97
C TYR A 66 -0.30 6.60 0.86
N LYS A 67 -1.58 6.94 1.12
CA LYS A 67 -2.73 6.74 0.20
C LYS A 67 -2.85 5.29 -0.27
N VAL A 68 -2.66 4.37 0.66
CA VAL A 68 -2.65 2.91 0.42
C VAL A 68 -3.74 2.28 1.27
N THR A 69 -4.50 1.36 0.68
CA THR A 69 -5.47 0.56 1.43
C THR A 69 -4.81 -0.67 2.04
N GLU A 70 -5.36 -1.17 3.14
CA GLU A 70 -4.90 -2.43 3.74
C GLU A 70 -4.93 -3.60 2.75
N LYS A 71 -5.94 -3.63 1.86
CA LYS A 71 -6.05 -4.64 0.80
C LYS A 71 -4.92 -4.57 -0.22
N GLU A 72 -4.47 -3.38 -0.60
CA GLU A 72 -3.34 -3.19 -1.52
C GLU A 72 -2.02 -3.62 -0.88
N PHE A 73 -1.80 -3.23 0.38
CA PHE A 73 -0.64 -3.66 1.14
C PHE A 73 -0.58 -5.18 1.28
N GLN A 74 -1.69 -5.82 1.65
CA GLN A 74 -1.79 -7.27 1.77
C GLN A 74 -1.57 -7.99 0.44
N ARG A 75 -2.06 -7.41 -0.67
CA ARG A 75 -1.81 -7.96 -2.01
C ARG A 75 -0.33 -7.93 -2.38
N PHE A 76 0.35 -6.83 -2.05
CA PHE A 76 1.80 -6.71 -2.25
C PHE A 76 2.58 -7.69 -1.37
N HIS A 77 2.20 -7.82 -0.10
CA HIS A 77 2.79 -8.79 0.81
C HIS A 77 2.68 -10.22 0.26
N ARG A 78 1.48 -10.64 -0.17
CA ARG A 78 1.26 -11.97 -0.77
C ARG A 78 2.04 -12.18 -2.06
N LYS A 79 2.07 -11.19 -2.96
CA LYS A 79 2.85 -11.24 -4.20
C LYS A 79 4.32 -11.58 -3.95
N TYR A 80 4.87 -11.10 -2.84
CA TYR A 80 6.25 -11.38 -2.46
C TYR A 80 6.43 -12.70 -1.71
N GLN A 81 5.43 -13.16 -0.94
CA GLN A 81 5.42 -14.51 -0.38
C GLN A 81 5.43 -15.57 -1.48
N ASP A 82 4.72 -15.32 -2.58
CA ASP A 82 4.64 -16.24 -3.74
C ASP A 82 5.88 -16.17 -4.65
N GLN A 83 6.79 -15.19 -4.44
CA GLN A 83 8.01 -14.99 -5.24
C GLN A 83 9.24 -14.86 -4.33
N PRO A 84 9.70 -15.96 -3.70
CA PRO A 84 10.75 -15.94 -2.69
C PRO A 84 12.08 -15.35 -3.18
N GLU A 85 12.41 -15.49 -4.46
CA GLU A 85 13.61 -14.88 -5.05
C GLU A 85 13.58 -13.34 -5.00
N LYS A 86 12.43 -12.74 -5.27
CA LYS A 86 12.26 -11.27 -5.18
C LYS A 86 12.13 -10.80 -3.74
N TRP A 87 11.73 -11.68 -2.83
CA TRP A 87 11.64 -11.38 -1.41
C TRP A 87 13.02 -11.09 -0.81
N VAL A 88 14.07 -11.80 -1.25
CA VAL A 88 15.45 -11.58 -0.76
C VAL A 88 15.89 -10.12 -0.98
N ASP A 89 15.64 -9.56 -2.16
CA ASP A 89 16.03 -8.19 -2.49
C ASP A 89 15.20 -7.15 -1.74
N ILE A 90 13.90 -7.40 -1.55
CA ILE A 90 13.04 -6.56 -0.71
C ILE A 90 13.49 -6.61 0.75
N TRP A 91 13.85 -7.80 1.26
CA TRP A 91 14.31 -7.99 2.63
C TRP A 91 15.63 -7.26 2.90
N LYS A 92 16.56 -7.28 1.94
CA LYS A 92 17.78 -6.46 2.01
C LYS A 92 17.46 -4.97 2.13
N LYS A 93 16.49 -4.46 1.36
CA LYS A 93 16.04 -3.06 1.43
C LYS A 93 15.40 -2.72 2.78
N ILE A 94 14.59 -3.63 3.32
CA ILE A 94 13.98 -3.51 4.66
C ILE A 94 15.07 -3.42 5.74
N ASN A 95 16.01 -4.37 5.76
CA ASN A 95 17.10 -4.40 6.73
C ASN A 95 17.97 -3.14 6.66
N ARG A 96 18.35 -2.70 5.46
CA ARG A 96 19.14 -1.47 5.30
C ARG A 96 18.41 -0.24 5.87
N LYS A 97 17.11 -0.14 5.62
CA LYS A 97 16.31 1.01 6.09
C LYS A 97 16.07 0.98 7.59
N LEU A 98 15.97 -0.22 8.18
CA LEU A 98 15.98 -0.40 9.65
C LEU A 98 17.32 0.03 10.25
N GLU A 99 18.45 -0.38 9.66
CA GLU A 99 19.78 0.06 10.13
C GLU A 99 19.97 1.58 10.05
N GLU A 100 19.52 2.22 8.96
CA GLU A 100 19.55 3.68 8.81
C GLU A 100 18.79 4.37 9.95
N LYS A 101 17.56 3.93 10.23
CA LYS A 101 16.75 4.48 11.33
C LYS A 101 17.37 4.24 12.70
N LEU A 102 18.00 3.08 12.92
CA LEU A 102 18.70 2.80 14.17
C LEU A 102 19.95 3.67 14.34
N LYS A 103 20.68 3.94 13.26
CA LYS A 103 21.87 4.82 13.28
C LYS A 103 21.49 6.29 13.48
N GLU A 104 20.36 6.74 12.95
CA GLU A 104 19.82 8.08 13.21
C GLU A 104 19.46 8.28 14.70
N VAL A 105 18.96 7.23 15.36
CA VAL A 105 18.66 7.24 16.80
C VAL A 105 19.93 7.23 17.66
N GLN A 106 21.04 6.69 17.15
CA GLN A 106 22.31 6.55 17.88
C GLN A 106 23.34 7.66 17.61
N LYS A 107 23.08 8.64 16.74
CA LYS A 107 23.97 9.81 16.64
C LYS A 107 23.76 10.69 17.87
N PRO A 108 24.73 10.82 18.80
CA PRO A 108 24.66 11.84 19.82
C PRO A 108 24.62 13.20 19.11
N THR A 109 23.65 14.03 19.49
CA THR A 109 23.59 15.44 19.14
C THR A 109 24.96 16.07 19.43
N PRO A 110 25.58 16.80 18.49
CA PRO A 110 26.84 17.50 18.75
C PRO A 110 26.69 18.57 19.83
#